data_AF-A0A7X3LD26-F1
#
_entry.id   AF-A0A7X3LD26-F1
#
_cell.length_a   1.000
_cell.length_b   1.000
_cell.length_c   1.000
_cell.angle_alpha   90.00
_cell.angle_beta   90.00
_cell.angle_gamma   90.00
#
_symmetry.space_group_name_H-M   'P 1'
#
loop_
_entity.id
_entity.type
_entity.pdbx_description
1 polymer ?
#
loop_
_entity_poly.entity_id
_entity_poly.type
_entity_poly.pdbx_seq_one_letter_code
_entity_poly.pdbx_strand_id
1 'polypeptide(L)'
;MPGKPSPVARLFWTAVIGGPLALWYGPPALAATGFALLCVWLRHLGRPRRFRARVRRIARAHGETLALRRRQESFRDAYGNWIEDGWLRERDYFLDRTVLPQIGPRDADLAITERDRMLAIVEAEAAAVDLPEEEDAPEDGLDYERYCAERLARAGWRAHRTPASGDQGADIVADRDGLRLVVQCKRLTKPVGNAAVQEAAAAQRYWAGDRAAVVSNAGFTPAARRLAAATGVLLLHHDGLDAIDLAQA
;
A
#
# COMPACT_ATOMS: atom_id res chain seq x y z
N MET A 1 -7.37 -26.64 -18.78
CA MET A 1 -7.02 -25.87 -20.01
C MET A 1 -5.57 -26.17 -20.36
N PRO A 2 -5.23 -26.52 -21.61
CA PRO A 2 -3.83 -26.78 -21.97
C PRO A 2 -3.02 -25.48 -21.86
N GLY A 3 -1.98 -25.50 -21.01
CA GLY A 3 -1.08 -24.37 -20.81
C GLY A 3 -0.38 -24.01 -22.12
N LYS A 4 -0.28 -22.71 -22.43
CA LYS A 4 0.44 -22.25 -23.63
C LYS A 4 1.89 -22.76 -23.60
N PRO A 5 2.46 -23.21 -24.74
CA PRO A 5 3.79 -23.81 -24.77
C PRO A 5 4.87 -22.86 -24.26
N SER A 6 5.87 -23.43 -23.58
CA SER A 6 7.03 -22.73 -23.04
C SER A 6 7.81 -22.01 -24.17
N PRO A 7 8.62 -20.99 -23.86
CA PRO A 7 9.42 -20.30 -24.87
C PRO A 7 10.33 -21.25 -25.66
N VAL A 8 10.91 -22.23 -24.97
CA VAL A 8 11.71 -23.31 -25.58
C VAL A 8 10.86 -24.15 -26.52
N ALA A 9 9.65 -24.54 -26.10
CA ALA A 9 8.73 -25.27 -26.97
C ALA A 9 8.28 -24.45 -28.19
N ARG A 10 8.12 -23.13 -28.07
CA ARG A 10 7.80 -22.26 -29.21
C ARG A 10 8.97 -22.14 -30.18
N LEU A 11 10.19 -21.95 -29.68
CA LEU A 11 11.39 -21.94 -30.52
C LEU A 11 11.58 -23.29 -31.22
N PHE A 12 11.39 -24.39 -30.48
CA PHE A 12 11.45 -25.75 -31.00
C PHE A 12 10.40 -26.00 -32.09
N TRP A 13 9.12 -25.74 -31.84
CA TRP A 13 8.08 -25.93 -32.85
C TRP A 13 8.20 -24.99 -34.05
N THR A 14 8.69 -23.76 -33.85
CA THR A 14 8.96 -22.83 -34.97
C THR A 14 10.09 -23.37 -35.84
N ALA A 15 11.12 -23.98 -35.26
CA ALA A 15 12.21 -24.63 -36.00
C ALA A 15 11.77 -25.94 -36.68
N VAL A 16 10.99 -26.78 -35.98
CA VAL A 16 10.50 -28.08 -36.47
C VAL A 16 9.49 -27.91 -37.60
N ILE A 17 8.64 -26.89 -37.58
CA ILE A 17 7.68 -26.62 -38.65
C ILE A 17 8.35 -25.83 -39.79
N GLY A 18 9.23 -24.89 -39.47
CA GLY A 18 9.91 -24.06 -40.46
C GLY A 18 10.98 -24.77 -41.27
N GLY A 19 11.66 -25.78 -40.71
CA GLY A 19 12.68 -26.58 -41.40
C GLY A 19 12.17 -27.35 -42.62
N PRO A 20 11.07 -28.12 -42.52
CA PRO A 20 10.45 -28.79 -43.67
C PRO A 20 9.90 -27.80 -44.72
N LEU A 21 9.31 -26.68 -44.29
CA LEU A 21 8.84 -25.64 -45.20
C LEU A 21 9.99 -24.97 -45.97
N ALA A 22 11.13 -24.75 -45.31
CA ALA A 22 12.35 -24.26 -45.94
C ALA A 22 12.89 -25.20 -47.02
N LEU A 23 12.81 -26.53 -46.80
CA LEU A 23 13.21 -27.52 -47.79
C LEU A 23 12.29 -27.54 -49.01
N TRP A 24 11.00 -27.22 -48.85
CA TRP A 24 10.02 -27.32 -49.93
C TRP A 24 9.82 -26.01 -50.72
N TYR A 25 9.97 -24.86 -50.06
CA TYR A 25 9.69 -23.53 -50.62
C TYR A 25 10.95 -22.66 -50.80
N GLY A 26 12.13 -23.16 -50.43
CA GLY A 26 13.42 -22.54 -50.73
C GLY A 26 13.79 -21.32 -49.85
N PRO A 27 14.70 -20.45 -50.33
CA PRO A 27 15.26 -19.31 -49.57
C PRO A 27 14.26 -18.38 -48.87
N PRO A 28 13.09 -18.02 -49.46
CA PRO A 28 12.15 -17.14 -48.77
C PRO A 28 11.49 -17.79 -47.54
N ALA A 29 11.28 -19.11 -47.53
CA ALA A 29 10.75 -19.82 -46.36
C ALA A 29 11.78 -19.95 -45.23
N LEU A 30 13.07 -20.06 -45.56
CA LEU A 30 14.17 -19.96 -44.58
C LEU A 30 14.20 -18.58 -43.92
N ALA A 31 14.12 -17.51 -44.72
CA ALA A 31 14.11 -16.14 -44.20
C ALA A 31 12.91 -15.88 -43.28
N ALA A 32 11.71 -16.33 -43.66
CA ALA A 32 10.51 -16.20 -42.84
C ALA A 32 10.61 -16.97 -41.51
N THR A 33 11.18 -18.17 -41.53
CA THR A 33 11.41 -18.98 -40.32
C THR A 33 12.44 -18.32 -39.40
N GLY A 34 13.54 -17.82 -39.95
CA GLY A 34 14.56 -17.07 -39.20
C GLY A 34 13.98 -15.80 -38.56
N PHE A 35 13.16 -15.05 -39.29
CA PHE A 35 12.47 -13.87 -38.77
C PHE A 35 11.49 -14.23 -37.65
N ALA A 36 10.75 -15.33 -37.77
CA ALA A 36 9.84 -15.81 -36.73
C ALA A 36 10.59 -16.23 -35.44
N LEU A 37 11.71 -16.95 -35.57
CA LEU A 37 12.57 -17.32 -34.45
C LEU A 37 13.17 -16.09 -33.77
N LEU A 38 13.67 -15.12 -34.55
CA LEU A 38 14.17 -13.84 -34.04
C LEU A 38 13.06 -13.09 -33.27
N CYS A 39 11.85 -13.03 -33.83
CA CYS A 39 10.70 -12.40 -33.16
C CYS A 39 10.33 -13.10 -31.83
N VAL A 40 10.37 -14.42 -31.77
CA VAL A 40 10.11 -15.19 -30.53
C VAL A 40 11.23 -14.94 -29.51
N TRP A 41 12.49 -14.91 -29.95
CA TRP A 41 13.65 -14.65 -29.11
C TRP A 41 13.66 -13.22 -28.55
N LEU A 42 13.42 -12.20 -29.39
CA LEU A 42 13.30 -10.80 -28.96
C LEU A 42 12.14 -10.62 -27.96
N ARG A 43 11.00 -11.29 -28.20
CA ARG A 43 9.88 -11.30 -27.24
C ARG A 43 10.29 -11.97 -25.92
N HIS A 44 11.11 -13.01 -25.94
CA HIS A 44 11.61 -13.65 -24.73
C HIS A 44 12.52 -12.69 -23.94
N LEU A 45 13.50 -12.06 -24.59
CA LEU A 45 14.41 -11.09 -23.97
C LEU A 45 13.69 -9.86 -23.40
N GLY A 46 12.63 -9.40 -24.06
CA GLY A 46 11.80 -8.29 -23.58
C GLY A 46 10.80 -8.66 -22.49
N ARG A 47 10.68 -9.94 -22.11
CA ARG A 47 9.69 -10.39 -21.12
C ARG A 47 9.98 -9.84 -19.71
N PRO A 48 11.21 -9.89 -19.14
CA PRO A 48 11.48 -9.32 -17.82
C PRO A 48 11.24 -7.81 -17.75
N ARG A 49 11.58 -7.06 -18.80
CA ARG A 49 11.33 -5.61 -18.88
C ARG A 49 9.83 -5.30 -18.80
N ARG A 50 9.00 -6.02 -19.56
CA ARG A 50 7.54 -5.86 -19.54
C ARG A 50 6.93 -6.28 -18.22
N PHE A 51 7.45 -7.34 -17.61
CA PHE A 51 7.07 -7.77 -16.26
C PHE A 51 7.31 -6.66 -15.23
N ARG A 52 8.53 -6.10 -15.17
CA ARG A 52 8.86 -4.99 -14.27
C ARG A 52 8.02 -3.75 -14.52
N ALA A 53 7.76 -3.40 -15.79
CA ALA A 53 6.89 -2.28 -16.12
C ALA A 53 5.44 -2.48 -15.62
N ARG A 54 4.96 -3.73 -15.60
CA ARG A 54 3.66 -4.07 -15.02
C ARG A 54 3.65 -3.93 -13.51
N VAL A 55 4.66 -4.48 -12.82
CA VAL A 55 4.82 -4.33 -11.36
C VAL A 55 4.88 -2.85 -10.97
N ARG A 56 5.68 -2.06 -11.70
CA ARG A 56 5.78 -0.61 -11.50
C ARG A 56 4.44 0.09 -11.64
N ARG A 57 3.64 -0.27 -12.64
CA ARG A 57 2.31 0.32 -12.83
C ARG A 57 1.37 0.04 -11.64
N ILE A 58 1.40 -1.19 -11.12
CA ILE A 58 0.59 -1.57 -9.94
C ILE A 58 1.08 -0.80 -8.72
N ALA A 59 2.40 -0.77 -8.47
CA ALA A 59 2.98 -0.05 -7.33
C ALA A 59 2.67 1.45 -7.39
N ARG A 60 2.85 2.09 -8.56
CA ARG A 60 2.55 3.51 -8.77
C ARG A 60 1.09 3.86 -8.48
N ALA A 61 0.15 2.98 -8.83
CA ALA A 61 -1.27 3.20 -8.53
C ALA A 61 -1.55 3.28 -7.02
N HIS A 62 -0.67 2.72 -6.19
CA HIS A 62 -0.72 2.78 -4.73
C HIS A 62 0.39 3.66 -4.12
N GLY A 63 1.05 4.51 -4.93
CA GLY A 63 2.24 5.25 -4.53
C GLY A 63 2.02 6.09 -3.27
N GLU A 64 0.93 6.87 -3.22
CA GLU A 64 0.61 7.70 -2.05
C GLU A 64 0.41 6.88 -0.78
N THR A 65 -0.35 5.79 -0.86
CA THR A 65 -0.55 4.88 0.28
C THR A 65 0.75 4.24 0.74
N LEU A 66 1.60 3.81 -0.20
CA LEU A 66 2.90 3.20 0.10
C LEU A 66 3.85 4.21 0.75
N ALA A 67 3.90 5.43 0.24
CA ALA A 67 4.71 6.50 0.83
C ALA A 67 4.26 6.82 2.26
N LEU A 68 2.95 6.93 2.47
CA LEU A 68 2.37 7.20 3.79
C LEU A 68 2.69 6.07 4.77
N ARG A 69 2.53 4.81 4.34
CA ARG A 69 2.87 3.63 5.14
C ARG A 69 4.36 3.57 5.48
N ARG A 70 5.23 3.91 4.53
CA ARG A 70 6.68 3.99 4.77
C ARG A 70 6.99 5.01 5.85
N ARG A 71 6.43 6.23 5.76
CA ARG A 71 6.60 7.27 6.78
C ARG A 71 6.14 6.79 8.17
N GLN A 72 5.00 6.13 8.25
CA GLN A 72 4.44 5.63 9.51
C GLN A 72 5.24 4.50 10.15
N GLU A 73 5.76 3.59 9.34
CA GLU A 73 6.42 2.37 9.80
C GLU A 73 7.94 2.51 9.92
N SER A 74 8.50 3.66 9.51
CA SER A 74 9.89 4.02 9.64
C SER A 74 10.06 5.12 10.70
N PHE A 75 10.82 4.86 11.76
CA PHE A 75 11.01 5.82 12.85
C PHE A 75 12.40 5.71 13.49
N ARG A 76 12.84 6.77 14.18
CA ARG A 76 14.03 6.72 15.05
C ARG A 76 13.64 6.19 16.41
N ASP A 77 14.35 5.16 16.88
CA ASP A 77 14.17 4.66 18.24
C ASP A 77 14.80 5.60 19.30
N ALA A 78 14.64 5.25 20.57
CA ALA A 78 15.18 6.02 21.69
C ALA A 78 16.73 6.05 21.74
N TYR A 79 17.39 5.20 20.96
CA TYR A 79 18.84 5.09 20.86
C TYR A 79 19.39 5.76 19.58
N GLY A 80 18.51 6.36 18.76
CA GLY A 80 18.87 7.02 17.51
C GLY A 80 19.00 6.08 16.32
N ASN A 81 18.68 4.78 16.46
CA ASN A 81 18.68 3.86 15.34
C ASN A 81 17.45 4.07 14.45
N TRP A 82 17.63 3.99 13.14
CA TRP A 82 16.53 4.02 12.19
C TRP A 82 15.91 2.62 12.06
N ILE A 83 14.65 2.49 12.46
CA ILE A 83 13.91 1.23 12.43
C ILE A 83 13.00 1.23 11.20
N GLU A 84 13.14 0.22 10.33
CA GLU A 84 12.32 0.04 9.13
C GLU A 84 11.63 -1.34 9.06
N ASP A 85 11.74 -2.17 10.10
CA ASP A 85 11.17 -3.53 10.09
C ASP A 85 9.66 -3.56 9.82
N GLY A 86 8.94 -2.52 10.28
CA GLY A 86 7.53 -2.33 9.95
C GLY A 86 7.31 -2.14 8.46
N TRP A 87 8.10 -1.23 7.85
CA TRP A 87 8.04 -0.92 6.44
C TRP A 87 8.42 -2.12 5.56
N LEU A 88 9.47 -2.86 5.93
CA LEU A 88 9.89 -4.06 5.20
C LEU A 88 8.76 -5.09 5.12
N ARG A 89 8.08 -5.35 6.24
CA ARG A 89 6.91 -6.25 6.29
C ARG A 89 5.73 -5.74 5.48
N GLU A 90 5.44 -4.44 5.54
CA GLU A 90 4.32 -3.84 4.78
C GLU A 90 4.56 -3.97 3.27
N ARG A 91 5.79 -3.72 2.82
CA ARG A 91 6.17 -3.88 1.41
C ARG A 91 6.03 -5.33 0.94
N ASP A 92 6.48 -6.29 1.75
CA ASP A 92 6.32 -7.72 1.45
C ASP A 92 4.84 -8.10 1.39
N TYR A 93 4.04 -7.61 2.35
CA TYR A 93 2.59 -7.81 2.37
C TYR A 93 1.93 -7.24 1.10
N PHE A 94 2.25 -6.01 0.71
CA PHE A 94 1.73 -5.40 -0.51
C PHE A 94 2.11 -6.22 -1.74
N LEU A 95 3.35 -6.69 -1.81
CA LEU A 95 3.79 -7.54 -2.92
C LEU A 95 2.95 -8.82 -3.00
N ASP A 96 2.84 -9.54 -1.89
CA ASP A 96 2.20 -10.85 -1.85
C ASP A 96 0.66 -10.77 -1.98
N ARG A 97 0.03 -9.72 -1.44
CA ARG A 97 -1.44 -9.58 -1.39
C ARG A 97 -2.02 -8.72 -2.49
N THR A 98 -1.27 -7.77 -3.04
CA THR A 98 -1.77 -6.84 -4.05
C THR A 98 -1.14 -7.10 -5.41
N VAL A 99 0.19 -7.27 -5.47
CA VAL A 99 0.90 -7.42 -6.74
C VAL A 99 0.77 -8.84 -7.27
N LEU A 100 1.17 -9.86 -6.50
CA LEU A 100 1.23 -11.24 -6.96
C LEU A 100 -0.10 -11.79 -7.49
N PRO A 101 -1.27 -11.54 -6.88
CA PRO A 101 -2.55 -12.01 -7.42
C PRO A 101 -2.88 -11.42 -8.81
N GLN A 102 -2.35 -10.24 -9.11
CA GLN A 102 -2.49 -9.60 -10.42
C GLN A 102 -1.45 -10.11 -11.43
N ILE A 103 -0.38 -10.76 -10.96
CA ILE A 103 0.57 -11.47 -11.81
C ILE A 103 -0.03 -12.83 -12.17
N GLY A 104 -0.48 -12.95 -13.43
CA GLY A 104 -1.04 -14.20 -13.92
C GLY A 104 0.00 -15.35 -13.93
N PRO A 105 -0.46 -16.61 -14.07
CA PRO A 105 0.39 -17.80 -14.02
C PRO A 105 1.49 -17.80 -15.08
N ARG A 106 1.33 -16.99 -16.13
CA ARG A 106 2.30 -16.80 -17.19
C ARG A 106 3.64 -16.27 -16.69
N ASP A 107 3.68 -15.45 -15.65
CA ASP A 107 4.90 -14.81 -15.16
C ASP A 107 5.26 -15.24 -13.73
N ALA A 108 4.76 -16.41 -13.29
CA ALA A 108 5.02 -16.96 -11.97
C ALA A 108 6.50 -17.31 -11.72
N ASP A 109 7.19 -17.82 -12.75
CA ASP A 109 8.65 -18.04 -12.73
C ASP A 109 9.40 -16.72 -12.47
N LEU A 110 9.01 -15.65 -13.17
CA LEU A 110 9.62 -14.33 -12.98
C LEU A 110 9.30 -13.74 -11.62
N ALA A 111 8.08 -13.95 -11.11
CA ALA A 111 7.70 -13.48 -9.77
C ALA A 111 8.56 -14.11 -8.66
N ILE A 112 9.02 -15.36 -8.86
CA ILE A 112 9.95 -16.01 -7.94
C ILE A 112 11.36 -15.44 -8.12
N THR A 113 11.88 -15.42 -9.35
CA THR A 113 13.28 -15.06 -9.61
C THR A 113 13.60 -13.57 -9.47
N GLU A 114 12.60 -12.71 -9.68
CA GLU A 114 12.77 -11.25 -9.68
C GLU A 114 12.17 -10.60 -8.43
N ARG A 115 11.87 -11.38 -7.37
CA ARG A 115 11.26 -10.87 -6.13
C ARG A 115 11.96 -9.63 -5.58
N ASP A 116 13.28 -9.66 -5.42
CA ASP A 116 14.04 -8.53 -4.89
C ASP A 116 13.93 -7.28 -5.77
N ARG A 117 13.88 -7.46 -7.09
CA ARG A 117 13.66 -6.35 -8.03
C ARG A 117 12.24 -5.80 -7.94
N MET A 118 11.24 -6.65 -7.66
CA MET A 118 9.88 -6.19 -7.43
C MET A 118 9.80 -5.37 -6.15
N LEU A 119 10.43 -5.83 -5.07
CA LEU A 119 10.52 -5.09 -3.81
C LEU A 119 11.22 -3.73 -4.00
N ALA A 120 12.33 -3.69 -4.74
CA ALA A 120 13.02 -2.44 -5.08
C ALA A 120 12.15 -1.48 -5.92
N ILE A 121 11.28 -2.00 -6.79
CA ILE A 121 10.31 -1.17 -7.51
C ILE A 121 9.29 -0.57 -6.54
N VAL A 122 8.77 -1.34 -5.59
CA VAL A 122 7.82 -0.83 -4.59
C VAL A 122 8.47 0.25 -3.73
N GLU A 123 9.71 0.06 -3.28
CA GLU A 123 10.47 1.10 -2.57
C GLU A 123 10.66 2.36 -3.41
N ALA A 124 11.03 2.22 -4.68
CA ALA A 124 11.25 3.35 -5.56
C ALA A 124 9.96 4.15 -5.80
N GLU A 125 8.82 3.48 -6.02
CA GLU A 125 7.55 4.19 -6.19
C GLU A 125 7.05 4.82 -4.88
N ALA A 126 7.30 4.19 -3.72
CA ALA A 126 7.01 4.79 -2.42
C ALA A 126 7.87 6.02 -2.13
N ALA A 127 9.16 5.98 -2.51
CA ALA A 127 10.11 7.09 -2.33
C ALA A 127 9.90 8.23 -3.32
N ALA A 128 9.29 7.95 -4.48
CA ALA A 128 9.07 8.95 -5.53
C ALA A 128 7.88 9.88 -5.25
N VAL A 129 7.00 9.52 -4.31
CA VAL A 129 5.91 10.40 -3.88
C VAL A 129 6.46 11.37 -2.86
N ASP A 130 6.39 12.65 -3.21
CA ASP A 130 6.67 13.73 -2.28
C ASP A 130 5.45 13.91 -1.37
N LEU A 131 5.62 13.56 -0.11
CA LEU A 131 4.61 13.79 0.92
C LEU A 131 4.91 15.14 1.55
N PRO A 132 3.88 15.94 1.91
CA PRO A 132 4.09 17.21 2.60
C PRO A 132 5.05 17.03 3.78
N GLU A 133 6.04 17.91 3.92
CA GLU A 133 6.93 17.92 5.08
C GLU A 133 6.09 18.03 6.36
N GLU A 134 6.46 17.28 7.40
CA GLU A 134 5.71 17.20 8.66
C GLU A 134 5.78 18.49 9.50
N GLU A 135 6.37 19.57 8.96
CA GLU A 135 6.73 20.81 9.64
C GLU A 135 5.53 21.55 10.28
N ASP A 136 4.29 21.20 9.92
CA ASP A 136 3.09 21.86 10.46
C ASP A 136 2.38 21.11 11.60
N ALA A 137 2.75 19.85 11.89
CA ALA A 137 2.07 19.06 12.92
C ALA A 137 2.62 19.39 14.32
N PRO A 138 1.80 19.92 15.25
CA PRO A 138 2.29 20.32 16.57
C PRO A 138 2.92 19.17 17.36
N GLU A 139 3.93 19.47 18.18
CA GLU A 139 4.54 18.49 19.09
C GLU A 139 3.69 18.25 20.34
N ASP A 140 3.00 19.30 20.83
CA ASP A 140 2.11 19.21 21.98
C ASP A 140 0.82 18.46 21.64
N GLY A 141 0.34 17.63 22.57
CA GLY A 141 -0.85 16.80 22.38
C GLY A 141 -2.13 17.62 22.13
N LEU A 142 -2.36 18.68 22.89
CA LEU A 142 -3.59 19.48 22.79
C LEU A 142 -3.64 20.28 21.49
N ASP A 143 -2.47 20.76 21.03
CA ASP A 143 -2.38 21.42 19.74
C ASP A 143 -2.45 20.41 18.59
N TYR A 144 -1.94 19.19 18.76
CA TYR A 144 -2.13 18.11 17.80
C TYR A 144 -3.61 17.71 17.64
N GLU A 145 -4.39 17.68 18.73
CA GLU A 145 -5.84 17.49 18.68
C GLU A 145 -6.53 18.62 17.91
N ARG A 146 -6.12 19.87 18.13
CA ARG A 146 -6.62 21.03 17.36
C ARG A 146 -6.38 20.84 15.88
N TYR A 147 -5.15 20.50 15.54
CA TYR A 147 -4.70 20.29 14.18
C TYR A 147 -5.50 19.16 13.48
N CYS A 148 -5.77 18.05 14.17
CA CYS A 148 -6.61 16.98 13.65
C CYS A 148 -8.08 17.43 13.46
N ALA A 149 -8.63 18.20 14.38
CA ALA A 149 -9.99 18.74 14.28
C ALA A 149 -10.14 19.70 13.10
N GLU A 150 -9.14 20.56 12.85
CA GLU A 150 -9.12 21.49 11.71
C GLU A 150 -9.05 20.75 10.37
N ARG A 151 -8.28 19.65 10.28
CA ARG A 151 -8.26 18.79 9.09
C ARG A 151 -9.61 18.13 8.82
N LEU A 152 -10.24 17.58 9.85
CA LEU A 152 -11.61 17.05 9.74
C LEU A 152 -12.59 18.14 9.28
N ALA A 153 -12.46 19.36 9.79
CA ALA A 153 -13.28 20.49 9.36
C ALA A 153 -13.07 20.85 7.89
N ARG A 154 -11.83 20.79 7.39
CA ARG A 154 -11.52 20.95 5.96
C ARG A 154 -12.16 19.86 5.09
N ALA A 155 -12.31 18.65 5.62
CA ALA A 155 -13.07 17.57 4.99
C ALA A 155 -14.60 17.69 5.15
N GLY A 156 -15.11 18.82 5.66
CA GLY A 156 -16.55 19.07 5.80
C GLY A 156 -17.19 18.47 7.04
N TRP A 157 -16.40 17.94 8.00
CA TRP A 157 -16.94 17.50 9.28
C TRP A 157 -17.17 18.67 10.22
N ARG A 158 -18.26 18.63 10.99
CA ARG A 158 -18.42 19.52 12.15
C ARG A 158 -17.68 18.90 13.33
N ALA A 159 -16.38 19.20 13.45
CA ALA A 159 -15.51 18.65 14.48
C ALA A 159 -15.44 19.54 15.73
N HIS A 160 -15.56 18.92 16.90
CA HIS A 160 -15.46 19.57 18.21
C HIS A 160 -14.50 18.78 19.10
N ARG A 161 -13.54 19.46 19.72
CA ARG A 161 -12.71 18.83 20.75
C ARG A 161 -13.51 18.61 22.03
N THR A 162 -13.18 17.54 22.72
CA THR A 162 -13.72 17.25 24.05
C THR A 162 -12.96 18.06 25.13
N PRO A 163 -13.49 18.16 26.36
CA PRO A 163 -12.74 18.72 27.48
C PRO A 163 -11.52 17.87 27.82
N ALA A 164 -10.42 18.48 28.24
CA ALA A 164 -9.17 17.78 28.59
C ALA A 164 -9.29 16.80 29.78
N SER A 165 -10.42 16.75 30.46
CA SER A 165 -10.69 15.79 31.54
C SER A 165 -12.10 15.24 31.45
N GLY A 166 -12.25 13.96 31.77
CA GLY A 166 -13.54 13.26 31.73
C GLY A 166 -14.04 12.94 30.31
N ASP A 167 -13.19 13.06 29.30
CA ASP A 167 -13.46 12.83 27.88
C ASP A 167 -13.81 11.38 27.49
N GLN A 168 -13.56 10.43 28.40
CA GLN A 168 -13.75 9.00 28.20
C GLN A 168 -12.94 8.44 27.00
N GLY A 169 -11.78 9.02 26.70
CA GLY A 169 -10.92 8.56 25.60
C GLY A 169 -11.38 8.97 24.20
N ALA A 170 -12.08 10.11 24.09
CA ALA A 170 -12.28 10.79 22.82
C ALA A 170 -11.67 12.18 22.92
N ASP A 171 -10.78 12.55 22.02
CA ASP A 171 -10.24 13.91 21.98
C ASP A 171 -11.09 14.81 21.05
N ILE A 172 -11.75 14.20 20.05
CA ILE A 172 -12.61 14.89 19.08
C ILE A 172 -13.88 14.08 18.84
N VAL A 173 -15.02 14.77 18.78
CA VAL A 173 -16.28 14.24 18.24
C VAL A 173 -16.64 15.06 17.00
N ALA A 174 -16.89 14.37 15.89
CA ALA A 174 -17.13 15.00 14.60
C ALA A 174 -18.40 14.46 13.94
N ASP A 175 -19.26 15.35 13.45
CA ASP A 175 -20.52 14.99 12.78
C ASP A 175 -20.50 15.40 11.29
N ARG A 176 -20.91 14.52 10.38
CA ARG A 176 -21.11 14.82 8.95
C ARG A 176 -22.17 13.90 8.35
N ASP A 177 -23.12 14.46 7.61
CA ASP A 177 -24.18 13.70 6.91
C ASP A 177 -24.93 12.68 7.78
N GLY A 178 -25.17 13.02 9.05
CA GLY A 178 -25.84 12.14 10.01
C GLY A 178 -24.95 11.03 10.60
N LEU A 179 -23.68 10.97 10.22
CA LEU A 179 -22.68 10.10 10.82
C LEU A 179 -21.89 10.84 11.91
N ARG A 180 -21.67 10.16 13.03
CA ARG A 180 -20.80 10.61 14.12
C ARG A 180 -19.52 9.78 14.18
N LEU A 181 -18.39 10.48 14.08
CA LEU A 181 -17.05 9.94 14.26
C LEU A 181 -16.47 10.37 15.60
N VAL A 182 -16.00 9.40 16.39
CA VAL A 182 -15.29 9.63 17.65
C VAL A 182 -13.81 9.36 17.45
N VAL A 183 -12.94 10.31 17.81
CA VAL A 183 -11.52 10.25 17.48
C VAL A 183 -10.66 10.38 18.72
N GLN A 184 -9.72 9.45 18.88
CA GLN A 184 -8.58 9.58 19.79
C GLN A 184 -7.35 9.96 18.96
N CYS A 185 -6.73 11.08 19.28
CA CYS A 185 -5.47 11.53 18.73
C CYS A 185 -4.29 11.02 19.58
N LYS A 186 -3.21 10.57 18.93
CA LYS A 186 -1.94 10.23 19.59
C LYS A 186 -0.78 10.80 18.82
N ARG A 187 -0.10 11.82 19.36
CA ARG A 187 1.18 12.34 18.86
C ARG A 187 2.33 11.59 19.51
N LEU A 188 2.96 10.67 18.80
CA LEU A 188 3.98 9.77 19.36
C LEU A 188 5.18 9.58 18.43
N THR A 189 6.32 9.23 19.00
CA THR A 189 7.54 8.85 18.26
C THR A 189 7.64 7.35 18.00
N LYS A 190 6.81 6.55 18.68
CA LYS A 190 6.75 5.09 18.58
C LYS A 190 5.37 4.64 18.09
N PRO A 191 5.28 3.45 17.47
CA PRO A 191 4.00 2.92 17.04
C PRO A 191 2.96 2.83 18.15
N VAL A 192 1.72 3.19 17.82
CA VAL A 192 0.59 3.20 18.76
C VAL A 192 0.20 1.78 19.19
N GLY A 193 0.00 1.60 20.50
CA GLY A 193 -0.38 0.32 21.13
C GLY A 193 -1.89 0.09 21.26
N ASN A 194 -2.26 -1.06 21.84
CA ASN A 194 -3.65 -1.46 22.04
C ASN A 194 -4.48 -0.47 22.86
N ALA A 195 -3.87 0.21 23.84
CA ALA A 195 -4.57 1.10 24.76
C ALA A 195 -5.39 2.15 24.02
N ALA A 196 -4.81 2.83 23.02
CA ALA A 196 -5.50 3.83 22.23
C ALA A 196 -6.72 3.27 21.47
N VAL A 197 -6.63 2.02 21.00
CA VAL A 197 -7.76 1.36 20.32
C VAL A 197 -8.86 0.98 21.31
N GLN A 198 -8.49 0.56 22.52
CA GLN A 198 -9.43 0.26 23.59
C GLN A 198 -10.16 1.53 24.06
N GLU A 199 -9.43 2.62 24.25
CA GLU A 199 -9.94 3.96 24.56
C GLU A 199 -10.96 4.38 23.50
N ALA A 200 -10.56 4.44 22.22
CA ALA A 200 -11.44 4.84 21.13
C ALA A 200 -12.70 3.95 21.00
N ALA A 201 -12.57 2.63 21.19
CA ALA A 201 -13.71 1.72 21.14
C ALA A 201 -14.70 1.92 22.31
N ALA A 202 -14.19 2.26 23.51
CA ALA A 202 -15.03 2.61 24.65
C ALA A 202 -15.70 3.97 24.43
N ALA A 203 -14.93 4.96 23.98
CA ALA A 203 -15.38 6.31 23.70
C ALA A 203 -16.48 6.34 22.64
N GLN A 204 -16.38 5.47 21.61
CA GLN A 204 -17.43 5.31 20.61
C GLN A 204 -18.80 5.09 21.25
N ARG A 205 -18.89 4.19 22.25
CA ARG A 205 -20.15 3.89 22.93
C ARG A 205 -20.60 5.04 23.81
N TYR A 206 -19.67 5.66 24.54
CA TYR A 206 -19.98 6.76 25.45
C TYR A 206 -20.55 7.98 24.71
N TRP A 207 -19.95 8.34 23.57
CA TRP A 207 -20.34 9.49 22.76
C TRP A 207 -21.42 9.19 21.71
N ALA A 208 -21.98 7.97 21.71
CA ALA A 208 -22.94 7.48 20.72
C ALA A 208 -22.45 7.66 19.28
N GLY A 209 -21.19 7.31 19.02
CA GLY A 209 -20.57 7.37 17.70
C GLY A 209 -20.90 6.18 16.81
N ASP A 210 -21.15 6.46 15.53
CA ASP A 210 -21.33 5.43 14.50
C ASP A 210 -20.01 4.75 14.16
N ARG A 211 -18.91 5.52 14.19
CA ARG A 211 -17.54 5.06 13.96
C ARG A 211 -16.60 5.63 15.00
N ALA A 212 -15.49 4.93 15.22
CA ALA A 212 -14.37 5.44 15.99
C ALA A 212 -13.07 5.32 15.22
N ALA A 213 -12.14 6.23 15.50
CA ALA A 213 -10.82 6.24 14.91
C ALA A 213 -9.74 6.56 15.95
N VAL A 214 -8.56 5.96 15.76
CA VAL A 214 -7.32 6.44 16.34
C VAL A 214 -6.54 7.15 15.24
N VAL A 215 -6.21 8.42 15.47
CA VAL A 215 -5.41 9.24 14.55
C VAL A 215 -4.02 9.44 15.14
N SER A 216 -2.97 9.14 14.38
CA SER A 216 -1.59 9.35 14.82
C SER A 216 -0.68 9.76 13.67
N ASN A 217 0.44 10.39 14.01
CA ASN A 217 1.55 10.59 13.10
C ASN A 217 2.42 9.33 12.95
N ALA A 218 2.42 8.46 13.96
CA ALA A 218 3.17 7.22 13.96
C ALA A 218 2.34 6.07 13.39
N GLY A 219 3.02 4.97 13.04
CA GLY A 219 2.37 3.70 12.71
C GLY A 219 1.68 3.06 13.90
N PHE A 220 1.16 1.85 13.68
CA PHE A 220 0.41 1.09 14.68
C PHE A 220 1.01 -0.28 14.88
N THR A 221 1.12 -0.72 16.14
CA THR A 221 1.64 -2.05 16.46
C THR A 221 0.77 -3.15 15.82
N PRO A 222 1.33 -4.34 15.51
CA PRO A 222 0.55 -5.46 14.98
C PRO A 222 -0.62 -5.89 15.89
N ALA A 223 -0.45 -5.76 17.21
CA ALA A 223 -1.52 -6.02 18.17
C ALA A 223 -2.65 -5.00 18.03
N ALA A 224 -2.32 -3.70 17.91
CA ALA A 224 -3.31 -2.64 17.75
C ALA A 224 -4.10 -2.81 16.45
N ARG A 225 -3.42 -3.17 15.35
CA ARG A 225 -4.05 -3.47 14.05
C ARG A 225 -5.05 -4.63 14.15
N ARG A 226 -4.68 -5.72 14.83
CA ARG A 226 -5.60 -6.85 15.06
C ARG A 226 -6.79 -6.45 15.91
N LEU A 227 -6.57 -5.68 16.96
CA LEU A 227 -7.65 -5.22 17.83
C LEU A 227 -8.60 -4.28 17.08
N ALA A 228 -8.06 -3.33 16.31
CA ALA A 228 -8.82 -2.41 15.47
C ALA A 228 -9.70 -3.15 14.46
N ALA A 229 -9.16 -4.19 13.81
CA ALA A 229 -9.95 -5.04 12.92
C ALA A 229 -11.10 -5.77 13.64
N ALA A 230 -10.91 -6.16 14.91
CA ALA A 230 -11.94 -6.83 15.69
C ALA A 230 -12.99 -5.86 16.27
N THR A 231 -12.61 -4.60 16.55
CA THR A 231 -13.51 -3.59 17.12
C THR A 231 -14.16 -2.69 16.08
N GLY A 232 -13.65 -2.67 14.84
CA GLY A 232 -14.08 -1.74 13.80
C GLY A 232 -13.50 -0.33 13.95
N VAL A 233 -12.56 -0.12 14.86
CA VAL A 233 -11.88 1.17 15.05
C VAL A 233 -10.95 1.43 13.86
N LEU A 234 -11.06 2.60 13.25
CA LEU A 234 -10.22 3.02 12.14
C LEU A 234 -8.83 3.45 12.63
N LEU A 235 -7.78 3.11 11.89
CA LEU A 235 -6.41 3.51 12.18
C LEU A 235 -5.93 4.46 11.09
N LEU A 236 -5.77 5.73 11.44
CA LEU A 236 -5.62 6.82 10.47
C LEU A 236 -4.35 7.63 10.73
N HIS A 237 -3.78 8.15 9.64
CA HIS A 237 -2.83 9.27 9.71
C HIS A 237 -3.58 10.59 9.75
N HIS A 238 -2.98 11.62 10.34
CA HIS A 238 -3.55 12.97 10.24
C HIS A 238 -3.60 13.48 8.78
N ASP A 239 -2.67 13.08 7.92
CA ASP A 239 -2.68 13.47 6.49
C ASP A 239 -3.90 12.91 5.75
N GLY A 240 -4.46 11.79 6.21
CA GLY A 240 -5.63 11.17 5.59
C GLY A 240 -6.96 11.82 6.00
N LEU A 241 -6.95 12.74 6.97
CA LEU A 241 -8.19 13.34 7.49
C LEU A 241 -8.85 14.29 6.49
N ASP A 242 -8.08 14.97 5.65
CA ASP A 242 -8.60 15.95 4.70
C ASP A 242 -9.44 15.30 3.58
N ALA A 243 -9.26 14.00 3.35
CA ALA A 243 -9.94 13.23 2.30
C ALA A 243 -10.84 12.11 2.85
N ILE A 244 -11.12 12.10 4.16
CA ILE A 244 -11.84 10.99 4.78
C ILE A 244 -13.32 10.98 4.34
N ASP A 245 -13.72 9.85 3.74
CA ASP A 245 -15.11 9.53 3.44
C ASP A 245 -15.53 8.21 4.08
N LEU A 246 -16.33 8.30 5.15
CA LEU A 246 -16.81 7.14 5.90
C LEU A 246 -17.97 6.42 5.20
N ALA A 247 -18.56 6.98 4.14
CA ALA A 247 -19.59 6.31 3.35
C ALA A 247 -19.01 5.15 2.51
N GLN A 248 -17.69 5.11 2.32
CA GLN A 248 -16.97 4.12 1.52
C GLN A 248 -16.08 3.18 2.34
N ALA A 249 -16.06 3.31 3.67
CA ALA A 249 -15.12 2.65 4.58
C ALA A 249 -15.74 1.56 5.50
#